data_AF-A0A821YEQ3-F1
#
_entry.id   AF-A0A821YEQ3-F1
#
_cell.length_a   1.000
_cell.length_b   1.000
_cell.length_c   1.000
_cell.angle_alpha   90.00
_cell.angle_beta   90.00
_cell.angle_gamma   90.00
#
_symmetry.space_group_name_H-M   'P 1'
#
loop_
_entity.id
_entity.type
_entity.pdbx_description
1 polymer ?
#
loop_
_entity_poly.entity_id
_entity_poly.type
_entity_poly.pdbx_seq_one_letter_code
_entity_poly.pdbx_strand_id
1 'polypeptide(L)'
;IYLLWAYLPNNWFENIGITYYPHKYWSIAIAIGVVTFLISIVLGNCLVNSLSVPSLDSMKLIRDRHTRKRDLSKHSTTDAIPPVSDLDLSYVNRVLYLSDVK
;
A
#
# COMPACT_ATOMS: atom_id res chain seq x y z
N ILE A 1 23.31 16.72 -19.62
CA ILE A 1 22.92 17.93 -20.39
C ILE A 1 22.00 18.85 -19.58
N TYR A 2 20.84 18.41 -19.10
CA TYR A 2 19.92 19.25 -18.32
C TYR A 2 20.55 19.86 -17.05
N LEU A 3 21.24 19.06 -16.23
CA LEU A 3 21.90 19.57 -15.03
C LEU A 3 23.02 20.58 -15.36
N LEU A 4 23.78 20.34 -16.42
CA LEU A 4 24.81 21.28 -16.88
C LEU A 4 24.17 22.62 -17.26
N TRP A 5 23.07 22.61 -18.02
CA TRP A 5 22.28 23.80 -18.35
C TRP A 5 21.69 24.51 -17.11
N ALA A 6 21.19 23.76 -16.12
CA ALA A 6 20.62 24.32 -14.91
C ALA A 6 21.66 25.09 -14.07
N TYR A 7 22.85 24.50 -13.88
CA TYR A 7 23.84 25.01 -12.93
C TYR A 7 24.91 25.92 -13.54
N LEU A 8 25.30 25.73 -14.80
CA LEU A 8 26.35 26.56 -15.41
C LEU A 8 25.83 27.98 -15.70
N PRO A 9 26.64 29.03 -15.47
CA PRO A 9 26.25 30.40 -15.79
C PRO A 9 26.10 30.63 -17.30
N ASN A 10 25.30 31.63 -17.69
CA ASN A 10 24.91 31.88 -19.09
C ASN A 10 26.11 32.16 -20.01
N ASN A 11 27.12 32.86 -19.50
CA ASN A 11 28.35 33.20 -20.22
C ASN A 11 29.11 31.95 -20.74
N TRP A 12 29.03 30.83 -20.03
CA TRP A 12 29.63 29.57 -20.48
C TRP A 12 28.97 29.06 -21.76
N PHE A 13 27.65 29.17 -21.86
CA PHE A 13 26.90 28.76 -23.04
C PHE A 13 27.16 29.69 -24.22
N GLU A 14 27.21 30.99 -23.98
CA GLU A 14 27.53 31.98 -25.00
C GLU A 14 28.93 31.77 -25.59
N ASN A 15 29.93 31.46 -24.76
CA ASN A 15 31.29 31.16 -25.21
C ASN A 15 31.40 29.89 -26.06
N ILE A 16 30.47 28.93 -25.89
CA ILE A 16 30.40 27.69 -26.67
C ILE A 16 29.51 27.87 -27.92
N GLY A 17 28.92 29.06 -28.11
CA GLY A 17 28.06 29.38 -29.25
C GLY A 17 26.59 28.95 -29.06
N ILE A 18 26.20 28.57 -27.85
CA ILE A 18 24.81 28.20 -27.51
C ILE A 18 24.10 29.44 -26.99
N THR A 19 23.32 30.10 -27.84
CA THR A 19 22.61 31.35 -27.52
C THR A 19 21.11 31.15 -27.31
N TYR A 20 20.54 30.01 -27.71
CA TYR A 20 19.11 29.74 -27.61
C TYR A 20 18.81 28.57 -26.67
N TYR A 21 18.35 28.90 -25.46
CA TYR A 21 17.91 27.94 -24.44
C TYR A 21 16.79 28.55 -23.59
N PRO A 22 15.95 27.72 -22.95
CA PRO A 22 14.84 28.21 -22.13
C PRO A 22 15.34 28.99 -20.91
N HIS A 23 14.46 29.79 -20.30
CA HIS A 23 14.77 30.50 -19.06
C HIS A 23 15.09 29.52 -17.92
N LYS A 24 16.08 29.83 -17.08
CA LYS A 24 16.52 28.94 -15.98
C LYS A 24 15.43 28.57 -14.99
N TYR A 25 14.36 29.35 -14.89
CA TYR A 25 13.15 28.99 -14.11
C TYR A 25 12.65 27.56 -14.41
N TRP A 26 12.75 27.13 -15.66
CA TRP A 26 12.34 25.78 -16.07
C TRP A 26 13.15 24.67 -15.40
N SER A 27 14.38 24.95 -14.94
CA SER A 27 15.16 23.96 -14.19
C SER A 27 14.50 23.62 -12.84
N ILE A 28 13.91 24.62 -12.19
CA ILE A 28 13.20 24.44 -10.91
C ILE A 28 11.81 23.89 -11.16
N ALA A 29 11.08 24.43 -12.14
CA ALA A 29 9.71 24.00 -12.44
C ALA A 29 9.62 22.52 -12.80
N ILE A 30 10.57 22.01 -13.61
CA ILE A 30 10.62 20.58 -13.97
C ILE A 30 10.97 19.73 -12.75
N ALA A 31 11.93 20.15 -11.91
CA ALA A 31 12.28 19.41 -10.71
C ALA A 31 11.08 19.29 -9.75
N ILE A 32 10.36 20.38 -9.51
CA ILE A 32 9.13 20.38 -8.70
C ILE A 32 8.04 19.51 -9.37
N GLY A 33 7.91 19.58 -10.68
CA GLY A 33 6.97 18.75 -11.45
C GLY A 33 7.21 17.26 -11.26
N VAL A 34 8.48 16.82 -11.32
CA VAL A 34 8.86 15.42 -11.09
C VAL A 34 8.53 14.99 -9.66
N VAL A 35 8.86 15.79 -8.65
CA VAL A 35 8.54 15.48 -7.25
C VAL A 35 7.03 15.38 -7.05
N THR A 36 6.28 16.34 -7.59
CA THR A 36 4.82 16.36 -7.52
C THR A 36 4.21 15.13 -8.18
N PHE A 37 4.73 14.73 -9.35
CA PHE A 37 4.30 13.53 -10.06
C PHE A 37 4.54 12.26 -9.24
N LEU A 38 5.73 12.10 -8.64
CA LEU A 38 6.05 10.95 -7.78
C LEU A 38 5.13 10.86 -6.56
N ILE A 39 4.87 12.00 -5.89
CA ILE A 39 3.92 12.06 -4.76
C ILE A 39 2.52 11.67 -5.23
N SER A 40 2.11 12.16 -6.40
CA SER A 40 0.80 11.86 -6.99
C SER A 40 0.63 10.37 -7.30
N ILE A 41 1.69 9.67 -7.71
CA ILE A 41 1.66 8.21 -7.90
C ILE A 41 1.37 7.51 -6.57
N VAL A 42 2.07 7.87 -5.49
CA VAL A 42 1.87 7.24 -4.17
C VAL A 42 0.45 7.47 -3.67
N LEU A 43 0.00 8.73 -3.69
CA LEU A 43 -1.36 9.08 -3.28
C LEU A 43 -2.42 8.39 -4.16
N GLY A 44 -2.20 8.37 -5.47
CA GLY A 44 -3.08 7.69 -6.42
C GLY A 44 -3.21 6.19 -6.11
N ASN A 45 -2.11 5.51 -5.81
CA ASN A 45 -2.15 4.10 -5.41
C ASN A 45 -2.89 3.88 -4.08
N CYS A 46 -2.67 4.74 -3.08
CA CYS A 46 -3.41 4.67 -1.82
C CYS A 46 -4.93 4.84 -2.02
N LEU A 47 -5.33 5.78 -2.88
CA LEU A 47 -6.74 6.01 -3.21
C LEU A 47 -7.34 4.82 -3.95
N VAL A 48 -6.68 4.33 -5.00
CA VAL A 48 -7.14 3.17 -5.78
C VAL A 48 -7.25 1.94 -4.87
N ASN A 49 -6.26 1.70 -4.01
CA ASN A 49 -6.31 0.61 -3.04
C ASN A 49 -7.51 0.76 -2.10
N SER A 50 -7.74 1.96 -1.56
CA SER A 50 -8.86 2.24 -0.66
C SER A 50 -10.23 2.04 -1.32
N LEU A 51 -10.34 2.33 -2.62
CA LEU A 51 -11.58 2.11 -3.39
C LEU A 51 -11.79 0.64 -3.78
N SER A 52 -10.70 -0.14 -3.88
CA SER A 52 -10.75 -1.53 -4.34
C SER A 52 -10.96 -2.53 -3.20
N VAL A 53 -10.53 -2.19 -1.98
CA VAL A 53 -10.69 -3.07 -0.82
C VAL A 53 -12.11 -3.04 -0.24
N PRO A 54 -12.60 -4.16 0.31
CA PRO A 54 -13.82 -4.17 1.12
C PRO A 54 -13.72 -3.20 2.32
N SER A 55 -14.86 -2.82 2.88
CA SER A 55 -14.91 -2.03 4.13
C SER A 55 -14.07 -2.68 5.23
N LEU A 56 -13.48 -1.86 6.11
CA LEU A 56 -12.58 -2.32 7.18
C LEU A 56 -13.25 -3.32 8.15
N ASP A 57 -14.58 -3.24 8.28
CA ASP A 57 -15.37 -4.17 9.12
C ASP A 57 -15.75 -5.47 8.41
N SER A 58 -15.34 -5.66 7.14
CA SER A 58 -15.72 -6.83 6.37
C SER A 58 -14.91 -8.06 6.78
N MET A 59 -15.61 -9.14 7.16
CA MET A 59 -15.00 -10.44 7.41
C MET A 59 -14.21 -11.00 6.21
N LYS A 60 -14.43 -10.47 5.00
CA LYS A 60 -13.66 -10.81 3.78
C LYS A 60 -12.18 -10.40 3.86
N LEU A 61 -11.83 -9.46 4.76
CA LEU A 61 -10.43 -9.11 5.01
C LEU A 61 -9.68 -10.17 5.82
N ILE A 62 -10.42 -11.00 6.58
CA ILE A 62 -9.86 -12.04 7.45
C ILE A 62 -10.04 -13.42 6.82
N ARG A 63 -11.14 -13.63 6.07
CA ARG A 63 -11.52 -14.94 5.51
C ARG A 63 -11.54 -14.91 4.00
N ASP A 64 -10.96 -15.95 3.41
CA ASP A 64 -10.94 -16.21 1.98
C ASP A 64 -11.89 -17.37 1.59
N ARG A 65 -11.81 -17.81 0.33
CA ARG A 65 -12.61 -18.95 -0.16
C ARG A 65 -12.20 -20.28 0.46
N HIS A 66 -10.95 -20.41 0.90
CA HIS A 66 -10.40 -21.66 1.43
C HIS A 66 -10.55 -21.79 2.94
N THR A 67 -10.99 -20.73 3.62
CA THR A 67 -11.27 -20.72 5.06
C THR A 67 -12.30 -21.79 5.43
N ARG A 68 -11.88 -22.75 6.26
CA ARG A 68 -12.70 -23.87 6.72
C ARG A 68 -13.33 -23.56 8.06
N LYS A 69 -14.61 -23.23 8.09
CA LYS A 69 -15.32 -23.02 9.36
C LYS A 69 -15.55 -24.36 10.05
N ARG A 70 -15.34 -24.39 11.36
CA ARG A 70 -15.78 -25.51 12.20
C ARG A 70 -17.31 -25.57 12.19
N ASP A 71 -17.85 -26.69 11.72
CA ASP A 71 -19.29 -26.94 11.78
C ASP A 71 -19.65 -27.42 13.20
N LEU A 72 -20.13 -26.50 14.03
CA LEU A 72 -20.53 -26.79 15.42
C LEU A 72 -21.80 -27.65 15.49
N SER A 73 -22.57 -27.73 14.40
CA SER A 73 -23.80 -28.55 14.35
C SER A 73 -23.52 -30.03 14.12
N LYS A 74 -22.39 -30.34 13.47
CA LYS A 74 -21.88 -31.70 13.37
C LYS A 74 -21.17 -32.04 14.66
N HIS A 75 -21.95 -32.53 15.62
CA HIS A 75 -21.40 -33.17 16.81
C HIS A 75 -20.40 -34.23 16.35
N SER A 76 -19.12 -34.03 16.67
CA SER A 76 -18.15 -35.11 16.57
C SER A 76 -18.73 -36.24 17.42
N THR A 77 -18.96 -37.40 16.83
CA THR A 77 -19.24 -38.61 17.61
C THR A 77 -18.17 -38.70 18.69
N THR A 78 -18.57 -38.99 19.93
CA THR A 78 -17.77 -38.77 21.15
C THR A 78 -16.33 -39.33 21.09
N ASP A 79 -16.07 -40.32 20.23
CA ASP A 79 -14.75 -40.97 20.05
C ASP A 79 -14.03 -40.66 18.73
N ALA A 80 -14.56 -39.78 17.86
CA ALA A 80 -13.94 -39.46 16.59
C ALA A 80 -13.10 -38.18 16.65
N ILE A 81 -11.94 -38.21 15.99
CA ILE A 81 -11.11 -37.01 15.79
C ILE A 81 -11.91 -36.01 14.94
N PRO A 82 -12.08 -34.74 15.38
CA PRO A 82 -12.82 -33.76 14.61
C PRO A 82 -12.10 -33.44 13.30
N PRO A 83 -12.85 -33.07 12.24
CA PRO A 83 -12.27 -32.67 10.97
C PRO A 83 -11.43 -31.38 11.14
N VAL A 84 -10.38 -31.26 10.34
CA VAL A 84 -9.53 -30.05 10.29
C VAL A 84 -10.34 -28.84 9.85
N SER A 85 -10.36 -27.81 10.69
CA SER A 85 -11.03 -26.54 10.48
C SER A 85 -10.21 -25.40 11.06
N ASP A 86 -10.31 -24.21 10.48
CA ASP A 86 -9.68 -23.00 11.00
C ASP A 86 -10.37 -22.53 12.28
N LEU A 87 -9.55 -22.02 13.21
CA LEU A 87 -10.03 -21.40 14.44
C LEU A 87 -10.29 -19.92 14.20
N ASP A 88 -11.46 -19.44 14.62
CA ASP A 88 -11.80 -18.03 14.51
C ASP A 88 -10.92 -17.21 15.47
N LEU A 89 -10.38 -16.09 14.99
CA LEU A 89 -9.52 -15.22 15.78
C LEU A 89 -10.24 -14.73 17.04
N SER A 90 -11.54 -14.44 16.92
CA SER A 90 -12.40 -14.06 18.04
C SER A 90 -12.47 -15.14 19.13
N TYR A 91 -12.51 -16.42 18.73
CA TYR A 91 -12.52 -17.54 19.68
C TYR A 91 -11.17 -17.67 20.40
N VAL A 92 -10.07 -17.62 19.65
CA VAL A 92 -8.71 -17.69 20.21
C VAL A 92 -8.47 -16.54 21.19
N ASN A 93 -8.80 -15.30 20.80
CA ASN A 93 -8.64 -14.14 21.67
C ASN A 93 -9.48 -14.26 22.94
N ARG A 94 -10.70 -14.79 22.83
CA ARG A 94 -11.56 -15.02 23.98
C ARG A 94 -10.98 -16.03 24.96
N VAL A 95 -10.40 -17.12 24.47
CA VAL A 95 -9.87 -18.21 25.32
C VAL A 95 -8.48 -17.91 25.87
N LEU A 96 -7.64 -17.16 25.14
CA LEU A 96 -6.26 -16.92 25.57
C LEU A 96 -6.09 -15.60 26.34
N TYR A 97 -6.88 -14.57 26.01
CA TYR A 97 -6.64 -13.22 26.52
C TYR A 97 -7.83 -12.62 27.29
N LEU A 98 -9.06 -13.07 27.03
CA LEU A 98 -10.27 -12.50 27.66
C LEU A 98 -10.98 -13.44 28.63
N SER A 99 -10.60 -14.71 28.70
CA SER A 99 -11.06 -15.58 29.77
C SER A 99 -10.28 -15.19 31.01
N ASP A 100 -10.94 -14.49 31.92
CA ASP A 100 -10.45 -14.36 33.29
C ASP A 100 -10.23 -15.78 33.81
N VAL A 101 -8.95 -16.15 33.95
CA VAL A 101 -8.58 -17.37 34.65
C VAL A 101 -8.95 -17.14 36.11
N LYS A 102 -10.12 -17.63 36.50
CA LYS A 102 -10.43 -18.00 37.88
C LYS A 102 -10.31 -19.52 38.01
#